data_AF-A0AAU8YY46-F1
#
_entry.id   AF-A0AAU8YY46-F1
#
_cell.length_a   1.000
_cell.length_b   1.000
_cell.length_c   1.000
_cell.angle_alpha   90.00
_cell.angle_beta   90.00
_cell.angle_gamma   90.00
#
_symmetry.space_group_name_H-M   'P 1'
#
loop_
_entity.id
_entity.type
_entity.pdbx_description
1 polymer ?
#
loop_
_entity_poly.entity_id
_entity_poly.type
_entity_poly.pdbx_seq_one_letter_code
_entity_poly.pdbx_strand_id
1 'polypeptide(L)' 'MKCAVYIRVSTNREEQKTSLTNQKQLFEKYIQDNGWDLYDFYEDVESGTKSKRKNL' A
#
# COMPACT_ATOMS: atom_id res chain seq x y z
N MET A 1 11.33 -9.50 11.63
CA MET A 1 11.35 -8.00 11.67
C MET A 1 9.93 -7.54 11.36
N LYS A 2 9.37 -6.58 12.11
CA LYS A 2 8.00 -6.10 11.86
C LYS A 2 8.01 -4.95 10.86
N CYS A 3 7.17 -5.00 9.83
CA CYS A 3 7.08 -3.98 8.79
C CYS A 3 5.62 -3.58 8.53
N ALA A 4 5.41 -2.34 8.12
CA ALA A 4 4.12 -1.87 7.63
C ALA A 4 4.28 -1.41 6.17
N VAL A 5 3.23 -1.59 5.37
CA VAL A 5 3.26 -1.23 3.94
C VAL A 5 2.28 -0.09 3.70
N TYR A 6 2.78 1.01 3.13
CA TYR A 6 1.94 2.14 2.71
C TYR A 6 1.77 2.12 1.19
N ILE A 7 0.53 2.12 0.73
CA ILE A 7 0.19 2.12 -0.69
C ILE A 7 -0.75 3.29 -0.98
N ARG A 8 -0.43 4.10 -2.00
CA ARG A 8 -1.23 5.26 -2.39
C ARG A 8 -1.63 5.20 -3.85
N VAL A 9 -2.90 5.51 -4.12
CA VAL A 9 -3.43 5.71 -5.47
C VAL A 9 -3.99 7.11 -5.61
N SER A 10 -3.76 7.73 -6.77
CA SER A 10 -4.13 9.13 -7.00
C SER A 10 -5.57 9.27 -7.48
N THR A 11 -6.20 8.17 -7.91
CA THR A 11 -7.54 8.18 -8.52
C THR A 11 -8.33 6.95 -8.07
N ASN A 12 -9.57 7.14 -7.61
CA ASN A 12 -10.48 6.04 -7.27
C ASN A 12 -11.13 5.44 -8.53
N ARG A 13 -10.31 4.99 -9.49
CA ARG A 13 -10.77 4.28 -10.69
C ARG A 13 -10.63 2.78 -10.47
N GLU A 14 -11.54 1.98 -11.03
CA GLU A 14 -11.51 0.52 -10.90
C GLU A 14 -10.20 -0.09 -11.42
N GLU A 15 -9.61 0.46 -12.48
CA GLU A 15 -8.28 0.05 -12.98
C GLU A 15 -7.18 0.18 -11.92
N GLN A 16 -7.28 1.17 -11.02
CA GLN A 16 -6.32 1.34 -9.93
C GLN A 16 -6.54 0.35 -8.79
N LYS A 17 -7.74 -0.26 -8.65
CA LYS A 17 -7.96 -1.34 -7.69
C LYS A 17 -7.17 -2.59 -8.08
N THR A 18 -7.14 -2.94 -9.36
CA THR A 18 -6.32 -4.05 -9.87
C THR A 18 -4.83 -3.77 -9.64
N SER A 19 -4.40 -2.53 -9.87
CA SER A 19 -3.02 -2.12 -9.60
C SER A 19 -2.66 -2.20 -8.10
N LEU A 20 -3.58 -1.87 -7.19
CA LEU A 20 -3.39 -2.02 -5.74
C LEU A 20 -3.25 -3.49 -5.33
N THR A 21 -4.11 -4.37 -5.83
CA THR A 21 -4.04 -5.80 -5.53
C THR A 21 -2.72 -6.40 -5.96
N ASN A 22 -2.22 -6.04 -7.15
CA ASN A 22 -0.93 -6.50 -7.63
C ASN A 22 0.23 -5.98 -6.76
N GLN A 23 0.16 -4.72 -6.32
CA GLN A 23 1.18 -4.15 -5.41
C GLN A 23 1.17 -4.86 -4.05
N LYS A 24 -0.02 -5.13 -3.47
CA LYS A 24 -0.14 -5.88 -2.22
C LYS A 24 0.49 -7.26 -2.34
N GLN A 25 0.13 -8.02 -3.37
CA GLN A 25 0.68 -9.37 -3.59
C GLN A 25 2.21 -9.35 -3.75
N LEU A 26 2.76 -8.34 -4.44
CA LEU A 26 4.21 -8.18 -4.56
C LEU A 26 4.87 -7.95 -3.20
N PHE A 27 4.32 -7.06 -2.38
CA PHE A 27 4.85 -6.76 -1.05
C PHE A 27 4.67 -7.92 -0.08
N GLU A 28 3.53 -8.62 -0.10
CA GLU A 28 3.32 -9.82 0.72
C GLU A 28 4.35 -10.89 0.40
N LYS A 29 4.58 -11.16 -0.89
CA LYS A 29 5.59 -12.12 -1.31
C LYS A 29 6.99 -11.69 -0.88
N TYR A 30 7.34 -10.42 -1.06
CA TYR A 30 8.63 -9.89 -0.63
C TYR A 30 8.83 -10.01 0.89
N ILE A 31 7.81 -9.70 1.68
CA ILE A 31 7.84 -9.81 3.14
C ILE A 31 8.00 -11.27 3.57
N GLN A 32 7.27 -12.19 2.94
CA GLN A 32 7.38 -13.62 3.18
C GLN A 32 8.77 -14.16 2.81
N ASP A 33 9.29 -13.81 1.64
CA ASP A 33 10.63 -14.22 1.18
C ASP A 33 11.73 -13.72 2.12
N ASN A 34 11.53 -12.56 2.76
CA ASN A 34 12.46 -12.01 3.76
C ASN A 34 12.20 -12.50 5.19
N GLY A 35 11.16 -13.31 5.43
CA GLY A 35 10.78 -13.77 6.77
C GLY A 35 10.36 -12.64 7.71
N TRP A 36 9.73 -11.60 7.18
CA TRP A 36 9.25 -10.46 7.96
C TRP A 36 7.79 -10.63 8.36
N ASP A 37 7.41 -9.98 9.46
CA ASP A 37 6.04 -9.95 9.95
C ASP A 37 5.38 -8.65 9.49
N LEU A 38 4.40 -8.77 8.61
CA LEU A 38 3.56 -7.64 8.24
C LEU A 38 2.66 -7.24 9.43
N TYR A 39 2.78 -5.99 9.85
CA TYR A 39 1.95 -5.41 10.90
C TYR A 39 0.62 -4.90 10.34
N ASP A 40 0.65 -4.05 9.30
CA ASP A 40 -0.55 -3.46 8.71
C ASP A 40 -0.31 -2.93 7.29
N PHE A 41 -1.41 -2.76 6.54
CA PHE A 41 -1.45 -2.07 5.25
C PHE A 41 -2.16 -0.73 5.37
N TYR A 42 -1.43 0.36 5.11
CA TYR A 42 -1.98 1.70 5.06
C TYR A 42 -2.28 2.09 3.62
N GLU A 43 -3.57 2.14 3.27
CA GLU A 43 -4.02 2.51 1.94
C GLU A 43 -4.54 3.95 1.92
N ASP A 44 -4.12 4.72 0.92
CA ASP A 44 -4.50 6.12 0.77
C ASP A 44 -4.95 6.42 -0.66
N VAL A 45 -6.17 6.92 -0.83
CA VAL A 45 -6.77 7.23 -2.13
C VAL A 45 -6.90 8.74 -2.26
N GLU A 46 -5.76 9.45 -2.24
CA GLU A 46 -5.71 10.90 -2.37
C GLU A 46 -4.65 11.38 -3.37
N SER A 47 -4.98 12.47 -4.06
CA SER A 47 -4.07 13.24 -4.90
C SER A 47 -2.84 13.69 -4.10
N GLY A 48 -1.65 13.48 -4.66
CA GLY A 48 -0.37 13.74 -3.98
C GLY A 48 -0.11 15.21 -3.64
N THR A 49 -0.96 16.12 -4.08
CA THR A 49 -0.84 17.59 -3.93
C THR A 49 -1.32 18.15 -2.59
N LYS A 50 -1.91 17.35 -1.69
CA LYS A 50 -2.35 17.80 -0.37
C LYS A 50 -1.48 17.19 0.74
N SER A 51 -0.86 18.05 1.55
CA SER A 51 0.02 17.67 2.67
C SER A 51 -0.72 17.23 3.94
N LYS A 52 -2.06 17.17 3.94
CA LYS A 52 -2.87 16.63 5.04
C LYS A 52 -3.33 15.24 4.68
N ARG A 53 -2.45 14.26 4.82
CA ARG A 53 -2.79 12.84 4.62
C ARG A 53 -3.24 12.28 5.95
N LYS A 54 -4.39 11.59 5.99
CA LYS A 54 -4.94 11.02 7.23
C LYS A 54 -4.10 9.88 7.81
N ASN A 55 -3.26 9.26 6.98
CA ASN A 55 -2.53 8.03 7.27
C ASN A 55 -1.00 8.22 7.32
N LEU A 56 -0.51 9.46 7.40
CA LEU A 56 0.91 9.83 7.41
C LEU A 56 1.19 10.79 8.57
#